data_AF-A0A7Y7B7Y9-F1
#
_entry.id   AF-A0A7Y7B7Y9-F1
#
_cell.length_a   1.000
_cell.length_b   1.000
_cell.length_c   1.000
_cell.angle_alpha   90.00
_cell.angle_beta   90.00
_cell.angle_gamma   90.00
#
_symmetry.space_group_name_H-M   'P 1'
#
loop_
_entity.id
_entity.type
_entity.pdbx_description
1 polymer ?
#
loop_
_entity_poly.entity_id
_entity_poly.type
_entity_poly.pdbx_seq_one_letter_code
_entity_poly.pdbx_strand_id
1 'polypeptide(L)'
;MNRAVRTRIAGAALLAAATTVTTLVAGSGTAVAAPAQAAAAYNKECGSGYRQVNELPIPGRGTVFLAYNAATGKNCVVTKRNSPAGQRLWVGSWIQRDNDVKSKQEQYGFFTTYAGPVYLEAKGKCVDWGGEIDGYVVARYKTNCAAFAATEGRAR
;
A
#
# COMPACT_ATOMS: atom_id res chain seq x y z
N MET A 1 60.38 33.89 -20.96
CA MET A 1 60.80 35.29 -20.70
C MET A 1 59.85 35.88 -19.65
N ASN A 2 60.41 36.34 -18.54
CA ASN A 2 59.78 36.51 -17.23
C ASN A 2 58.96 37.81 -17.09
N ARG A 3 57.93 37.79 -16.21
CA ARG A 3 57.54 38.96 -15.39
C ARG A 3 57.41 38.53 -13.92
N ALA A 4 57.94 39.38 -13.04
CA ALA A 4 58.03 39.28 -11.58
C ALA A 4 56.64 39.30 -10.89
N VAL A 5 56.46 38.97 -9.60
CA VAL A 5 56.61 39.87 -8.43
C VAL A 5 56.55 38.99 -7.16
N ARG A 6 57.64 38.84 -6.38
CA ARG A 6 58.02 39.51 -5.11
C ARG A 6 57.05 39.43 -3.91
N THR A 7 57.40 38.52 -2.97
CA THR A 7 57.61 38.73 -1.51
C THR A 7 56.38 39.05 -0.64
N ARG A 8 56.09 38.31 0.44
CA ARG A 8 56.74 38.44 1.75
C ARG A 8 56.60 37.22 2.66
N ILE A 9 57.63 37.11 3.49
CA ILE A 9 58.04 36.07 4.42
C ILE A 9 57.19 36.07 5.71
N ALA A 10 56.97 34.84 6.17
CA ALA A 10 56.79 34.32 7.53
C ALA A 10 56.66 35.30 8.72
N GLY A 11 55.60 35.08 9.50
CA GLY A 11 55.60 35.26 10.94
C GLY A 11 55.31 33.92 11.61
N ALA A 12 56.29 33.38 12.33
CA ALA A 12 56.13 32.24 13.24
C ALA A 12 56.16 32.76 14.67
N ALA A 13 55.20 32.37 15.50
CA ALA A 13 55.39 32.32 16.96
C ALA A 13 54.25 31.57 17.68
N LEU A 14 54.65 30.43 18.25
CA LEU A 14 54.40 29.96 19.62
C LEU A 14 53.06 29.30 19.99
N LEU A 15 53.23 28.07 20.48
CA LEU A 15 52.31 27.12 21.05
C LEU A 15 51.63 27.65 22.33
N ALA A 16 50.32 27.42 22.45
CA ALA A 16 49.66 27.21 23.73
C ALA A 16 48.70 26.02 23.58
N ALA A 17 49.06 24.90 24.21
CA ALA A 17 48.19 23.75 24.35
C ALA A 17 47.02 24.12 25.29
N ALA A 18 45.82 24.27 24.74
CA ALA A 18 44.60 24.34 25.51
C ALA A 18 43.88 23.00 25.34
N THR A 19 43.87 22.21 26.41
CA THR A 19 43.08 20.98 26.53
C THR A 19 41.60 21.33 26.37
N THR A 20 41.04 21.09 25.19
CA THR A 20 39.60 21.18 24.97
C THR A 20 38.94 19.99 25.66
N VAL A 21 38.30 20.25 26.79
CA VAL A 21 37.38 19.32 27.42
C VAL A 21 36.33 18.95 26.37
N THR A 22 36.42 17.73 25.84
CA THR A 22 35.43 17.20 24.92
C THR A 22 34.23 16.80 25.77
N THR A 23 33.27 17.71 25.91
CA THR A 23 31.96 17.37 26.50
C THR A 23 31.25 16.43 25.52
N LEU A 24 31.18 15.14 25.84
CA LEU A 24 30.27 14.22 25.17
C LEU A 24 28.84 14.66 25.53
N VAL A 25 28.20 15.42 24.65
CA VAL A 25 26.75 15.59 24.72
C VAL A 25 26.16 14.24 24.31
N ALA A 26 25.69 13.47 25.29
CA ALA A 26 24.81 12.34 25.06
C ALA A 26 23.56 12.89 24.35
N GLY A 27 23.54 12.82 23.03
CA GLY A 27 22.41 13.22 22.22
C GLY A 27 21.23 12.30 22.53
N SER A 28 20.34 12.74 23.42
CA SER A 28 18.99 12.19 23.53
C SER A 28 18.26 12.50 22.22
N GLY A 29 18.44 11.61 21.24
CA GLY A 29 17.75 11.68 19.97
C GLY A 29 16.24 11.58 20.21
N THR A 30 15.52 12.69 20.06
CA THR A 30 14.08 12.64 19.94
C THR A 30 13.76 11.93 18.63
N ALA A 31 13.38 10.65 18.70
CA ALA A 31 12.85 9.92 17.56
C ALA A 31 11.57 10.63 17.13
N VAL A 32 11.65 11.40 16.04
CA VAL A 32 10.45 11.94 15.38
C VAL A 32 9.78 10.76 14.69
N ALA A 33 8.65 10.31 15.23
CA ALA A 33 7.80 9.35 14.55
C ALA A 33 7.30 10.00 13.25
N ALA A 34 7.57 9.37 12.10
CA ALA A 34 6.96 9.80 10.85
C ALA A 34 5.43 9.80 11.02
N PRO A 35 4.70 10.79 10.44
CA PRO A 35 3.26 10.82 10.56
C PRO A 35 2.68 9.50 10.03
N ALA A 36 1.84 8.83 10.82
CA ALA A 36 1.16 7.62 10.36
C ALA A 36 0.25 7.99 9.19
N GLN A 37 0.47 7.38 8.01
CA GLN A 37 -0.47 7.53 6.91
C GLN A 37 -1.78 6.82 7.28
N ALA A 38 -2.90 7.52 7.19
CA ALA A 38 -4.21 6.91 7.39
C ALA A 38 -4.39 5.73 6.41
N ALA A 39 -4.80 4.57 6.94
CA ALA A 39 -5.15 3.44 6.10
C ALA A 39 -6.36 3.80 5.23
N ALA A 40 -6.37 3.33 3.98
CA ALA A 40 -7.54 3.43 3.13
C ALA A 40 -8.74 2.78 3.83
N ALA A 41 -9.92 3.41 3.73
CA ALA A 41 -11.20 2.84 4.17
C ALA A 41 -12.09 2.55 2.96
N TYR A 42 -12.93 1.51 3.05
CA TYR A 42 -13.93 1.20 2.04
C TYR A 42 -15.11 2.17 2.12
N ASN A 43 -15.36 2.95 1.07
CA ASN A 43 -16.38 3.98 1.02
C ASN A 43 -17.53 3.61 0.05
N LYS A 44 -17.88 2.32 0.00
CA LYS A 44 -18.98 1.79 -0.84
C LYS A 44 -18.74 1.98 -2.35
N GLU A 45 -17.49 1.91 -2.79
CA GLU A 45 -17.11 2.04 -4.20
C GLU A 45 -17.80 0.99 -5.11
N CYS A 46 -18.20 -0.16 -4.57
CA CYS A 46 -18.97 -1.18 -5.30
C CYS A 46 -20.48 -0.86 -5.43
N GLY A 47 -20.95 0.23 -4.83
CA GLY A 47 -22.33 0.67 -4.90
C GLY A 47 -23.29 -0.01 -3.91
N SER A 48 -24.58 0.26 -4.11
CA SER A 48 -25.67 -0.20 -3.23
C SER A 48 -25.78 -1.73 -3.20
N GLY A 49 -26.20 -2.26 -2.04
CA GLY A 49 -26.35 -3.70 -1.82
C GLY A 49 -25.04 -4.46 -1.54
N TYR A 50 -23.87 -3.86 -1.81
CA TYR A 50 -22.59 -4.47 -1.47
C TYR A 50 -22.22 -4.24 0.01
N ARG A 51 -21.64 -5.28 0.63
CA ARG A 51 -21.02 -5.23 1.96
C ARG A 51 -19.56 -5.62 1.84
N GLN A 52 -18.67 -4.92 2.51
CA GLN A 52 -17.27 -5.36 2.62
C GLN A 52 -17.27 -6.69 3.36
N VAL A 53 -16.64 -7.70 2.77
CA VAL A 53 -16.55 -9.05 3.32
C VAL A 53 -15.11 -9.49 3.55
N ASN A 54 -14.14 -8.75 3.00
CA ASN A 54 -12.72 -8.98 3.23
C ASN A 54 -11.91 -7.73 2.88
N GLU A 55 -10.67 -7.68 3.35
CA GLU A 55 -9.68 -6.66 2.99
C GLU A 55 -8.26 -7.20 3.08
N LEU A 56 -7.35 -6.56 2.33
CA LEU A 56 -5.95 -6.93 2.26
C LEU A 56 -5.08 -5.68 2.15
N PRO A 57 -4.32 -5.33 3.21
CA PRO A 57 -3.42 -4.19 3.18
C PRO A 57 -2.28 -4.38 2.17
N ILE A 58 -1.95 -3.30 1.44
CA ILE A 58 -0.70 -3.14 0.71
C ILE A 58 0.21 -2.25 1.57
N PRO A 59 1.26 -2.80 2.20
CA PRO A 59 2.06 -2.09 3.20
C PRO A 59 2.50 -0.69 2.78
N GLY A 60 2.10 0.31 3.56
CA GLY A 60 2.42 1.72 3.35
C GLY A 60 1.76 2.38 2.13
N ARG A 61 0.90 1.68 1.37
CA ARG A 61 0.41 2.16 0.06
C ARG A 61 -1.10 2.26 -0.03
N GLY A 62 -1.81 1.28 0.50
CA GLY A 62 -3.26 1.17 0.31
C GLY A 62 -3.85 -0.11 0.85
N THR A 63 -5.05 -0.40 0.41
CA THR A 63 -5.81 -1.59 0.78
C THR A 63 -6.60 -2.09 -0.42
N VAL A 64 -6.62 -3.40 -0.63
CA VAL A 64 -7.54 -4.07 -1.54
C VAL A 64 -8.78 -4.48 -0.75
N PHE A 65 -9.96 -4.08 -1.20
CA PHE A 65 -11.23 -4.42 -0.59
C PHE A 65 -11.97 -5.42 -1.45
N LEU A 66 -12.58 -6.41 -0.79
CA LEU A 66 -13.54 -7.32 -1.40
C LEU A 66 -14.91 -7.05 -0.79
N ALA A 67 -15.89 -6.78 -1.64
CA ALA A 67 -17.29 -6.62 -1.24
C ALA A 67 -18.18 -7.64 -1.95
N TYR A 68 -19.29 -8.01 -1.34
CA TYR A 68 -20.26 -8.96 -1.88
C TYR A 68 -21.68 -8.44 -1.77
N ASN A 69 -22.49 -8.73 -2.78
CA ASN A 69 -23.92 -8.48 -2.80
C ASN A 69 -24.67 -9.82 -2.82
N ALA A 70 -25.32 -10.16 -1.71
CA ALA A 70 -26.03 -11.43 -1.56
C ALA A 70 -27.28 -11.56 -2.45
N ALA A 71 -27.91 -10.44 -2.81
CA ALA A 71 -29.08 -10.44 -3.69
C ALA A 71 -28.71 -10.78 -5.14
N THR A 72 -27.53 -10.34 -5.61
CA THR A 72 -27.06 -10.58 -6.98
C THR A 72 -26.07 -11.72 -7.11
N GLY A 73 -25.46 -12.19 -6.01
CA GLY A 73 -24.44 -13.22 -6.05
C GLY A 73 -23.09 -12.75 -6.60
N LYS A 74 -22.85 -11.44 -6.62
CA LYS A 74 -21.64 -10.84 -7.21
C LYS A 74 -20.67 -10.34 -6.15
N ASN A 75 -19.40 -10.63 -6.36
CA ASN A 75 -18.27 -10.00 -5.69
C ASN A 75 -17.84 -8.74 -6.44
N CYS A 76 -17.14 -7.86 -5.74
CA CYS A 76 -16.55 -6.64 -6.25
C CYS A 76 -15.20 -6.40 -5.57
N VAL A 77 -14.16 -6.07 -6.36
CA VAL A 77 -12.84 -5.72 -5.84
C VAL A 77 -12.46 -4.29 -6.20
N VAL A 78 -11.89 -3.59 -5.21
CA VAL A 78 -11.38 -2.22 -5.34
C VAL A 78 -10.03 -2.12 -4.62
N THR A 79 -9.01 -1.64 -5.30
CA THR A 79 -7.69 -1.35 -4.71
C THR A 79 -7.55 0.14 -4.52
N LYS A 80 -7.47 0.58 -3.27
CA LYS A 80 -7.50 2.00 -2.90
C LYS A 80 -6.22 2.44 -2.23
N ARG A 81 -5.70 3.58 -2.63
CA ARG A 81 -4.51 4.20 -2.04
C ARG A 81 -4.84 4.79 -0.66
N ASN A 82 -3.87 4.75 0.25
CA ASN A 82 -3.95 5.40 1.58
C ASN A 82 -4.11 6.92 1.44
N SER A 83 -3.35 7.51 0.51
CA SER A 83 -3.41 8.94 0.19
C SER A 83 -3.91 9.15 -1.24
N PRO A 84 -5.11 9.70 -1.44
CA PRO A 84 -5.70 9.95 -2.75
C PRO A 84 -5.19 11.23 -3.43
N ALA A 85 -4.18 11.91 -2.87
CA ALA A 85 -3.61 13.13 -3.42
C ALA A 85 -2.27 12.86 -4.13
N GLY A 86 -1.95 13.68 -5.14
CA GLY A 86 -0.66 13.66 -5.84
C GLY A 86 -0.68 12.99 -7.21
N GLN A 87 0.50 12.57 -7.67
CA GLN A 87 0.68 11.96 -8.99
C GLN A 87 -0.10 10.65 -9.12
N ARG A 88 -0.50 10.32 -10.36
CA ARG A 88 -1.14 9.04 -10.67
C ARG A 88 -0.12 7.92 -10.47
N LEU A 89 -0.50 6.88 -9.75
CA LEU A 89 0.31 5.67 -9.57
C LEU A 89 -0.28 4.54 -10.38
N TRP A 90 0.55 3.58 -10.78
CA TRP A 90 0.04 2.32 -11.31
C TRP A 90 -0.75 1.59 -10.22
N VAL A 91 -2.04 1.33 -10.46
CA VAL A 91 -2.93 0.63 -9.53
C VAL A 91 -3.71 -0.43 -10.29
N GLY A 92 -3.83 -1.60 -9.67
CA GLY A 92 -4.51 -2.77 -10.22
C GLY A 92 -5.53 -3.37 -9.25
N SER A 93 -6.63 -3.88 -9.79
CA SER A 93 -7.63 -4.66 -9.08
C SER A 93 -7.99 -5.88 -9.92
N TRP A 94 -8.06 -7.05 -9.32
CA TRP A 94 -8.47 -8.26 -10.04
C TRP A 94 -9.22 -9.25 -9.14
N ILE A 95 -10.03 -10.07 -9.78
CA ILE A 95 -10.79 -11.16 -9.17
C ILE A 95 -11.04 -12.28 -10.17
N GLN A 96 -11.02 -13.52 -9.71
CA GLN A 96 -11.45 -14.70 -10.45
C GLN A 96 -12.15 -15.69 -9.51
N ARG A 97 -12.93 -16.61 -10.05
CA ARG A 97 -13.36 -17.80 -9.31
C ARG A 97 -12.14 -18.71 -9.11
N ASP A 98 -12.05 -19.29 -7.93
CA ASP A 98 -11.00 -20.26 -7.59
C ASP A 98 -10.93 -21.37 -8.67
N ASN A 99 -9.73 -21.67 -9.12
CA ASN A 99 -9.45 -22.65 -10.18
C ASN A 99 -10.15 -22.40 -11.53
N ASP A 100 -10.61 -21.17 -11.82
CA ASP A 100 -11.25 -20.78 -13.08
C ASP A 100 -10.65 -19.47 -13.60
N VAL A 101 -9.44 -19.54 -14.17
CA VAL A 101 -8.71 -18.38 -14.72
C VAL A 101 -9.49 -17.67 -15.83
N LYS A 102 -10.37 -18.39 -16.56
CA LYS A 102 -11.19 -17.79 -17.63
C LYS A 102 -12.22 -16.80 -17.09
N SER A 103 -12.54 -16.88 -15.80
CA SER A 103 -13.46 -15.95 -15.14
C SER A 103 -12.83 -14.62 -14.75
N LYS A 104 -11.50 -14.48 -14.89
CA LYS A 104 -10.75 -13.33 -14.39
C LYS A 104 -11.32 -12.01 -14.91
N GLN A 105 -11.58 -11.10 -13.98
CA GLN A 105 -11.96 -9.72 -14.23
C GLN A 105 -10.89 -8.83 -13.61
N GLU A 106 -10.44 -7.82 -14.33
CA GLU A 106 -9.35 -6.99 -13.87
C GLU A 106 -9.41 -5.58 -14.46
N GLN A 107 -8.80 -4.64 -13.73
CA GLN A 107 -8.57 -3.28 -14.20
C GLN A 107 -7.21 -2.83 -13.69
N TYR A 108 -6.39 -2.35 -14.61
CA TYR A 108 -5.09 -1.74 -14.33
C TYR A 108 -4.96 -0.39 -15.01
N GLY A 109 -4.15 0.48 -14.45
CA GLY A 109 -3.86 1.78 -15.03
C GLY A 109 -3.28 2.76 -14.03
N PHE A 110 -3.09 4.00 -14.47
CA PHE A 110 -2.60 5.07 -13.62
C PHE A 110 -3.77 5.78 -12.93
N PHE A 111 -3.88 5.68 -11.61
CA PHE A 111 -4.98 6.27 -10.83
C PHE A 111 -4.48 7.16 -9.69
N THR A 112 -5.25 8.21 -9.37
CA THR A 112 -5.01 9.06 -8.19
C THR A 112 -5.55 8.46 -6.91
N THR A 113 -6.66 7.71 -7.00
CA THR A 113 -7.43 7.27 -5.81
C THR A 113 -7.48 5.75 -5.71
N TYR A 114 -8.08 5.07 -6.69
CA TYR A 114 -8.26 3.62 -6.69
C TYR A 114 -8.40 3.06 -8.10
N ALA A 115 -8.17 1.75 -8.24
CA ALA A 115 -8.60 0.94 -9.40
C ALA A 115 -9.79 0.05 -9.00
N GLY A 116 -10.61 -0.31 -9.97
CA GLY A 116 -11.93 -0.95 -9.77
C GLY A 116 -13.06 0.08 -9.81
N PRO A 117 -14.31 -0.33 -9.51
CA PRO A 117 -14.71 -1.66 -9.09
C PRO A 117 -14.70 -2.69 -10.23
N VAL A 118 -14.07 -3.86 -9.98
CA VAL A 118 -14.18 -5.03 -10.88
C VAL A 118 -15.14 -6.04 -10.27
N TYR A 119 -16.14 -6.48 -11.04
CA TYR A 119 -17.23 -7.31 -10.54
C TYR A 119 -17.15 -8.73 -11.09
N LEU A 120 -17.46 -9.72 -10.26
CA LEU A 120 -17.51 -11.11 -10.68
C LEU A 120 -18.67 -11.86 -10.01
N GLU A 121 -19.48 -12.53 -10.82
CA GLU A 121 -20.46 -13.49 -10.31
C GLU A 121 -19.75 -14.77 -9.83
N ALA A 122 -19.96 -15.10 -8.56
CA ALA A 122 -19.32 -16.25 -7.91
C ALA A 122 -20.17 -16.83 -6.77
N LYS A 123 -21.51 -16.72 -6.85
CA LYS A 123 -22.41 -17.38 -5.91
C LYS A 123 -22.10 -18.88 -5.86
N GLY A 124 -21.98 -19.44 -4.66
CA GLY A 124 -21.66 -20.86 -4.50
C GLY A 124 -20.18 -21.22 -4.74
N LYS A 125 -19.31 -20.25 -5.04
CA LYS A 125 -17.90 -20.48 -5.40
C LYS A 125 -16.97 -19.69 -4.49
N CYS A 126 -15.74 -20.18 -4.33
CA CYS A 126 -14.65 -19.39 -3.76
C CYS A 126 -14.11 -18.42 -4.81
N VAL A 127 -13.46 -17.36 -4.37
CA VAL A 127 -12.77 -16.40 -5.24
C VAL A 127 -11.31 -16.25 -4.85
N ASP A 128 -10.49 -16.01 -5.87
CA ASP A 128 -9.14 -15.47 -5.74
C ASP A 128 -9.20 -14.01 -6.16
N TRP A 129 -8.52 -13.14 -5.42
CA TRP A 129 -8.57 -11.71 -5.68
C TRP A 129 -7.33 -11.02 -5.16
N GLY A 130 -7.09 -9.83 -5.67
CA GLY A 130 -5.95 -9.05 -5.27
C GLY A 130 -5.87 -7.71 -5.96
N GLY A 131 -4.74 -7.07 -5.73
CA GLY A 131 -4.49 -5.75 -6.25
C GLY A 131 -3.02 -5.41 -6.24
N GLU A 132 -2.72 -4.29 -6.89
CA GLU A 132 -1.38 -3.76 -7.05
C GLU A 132 -1.39 -2.26 -6.79
N ILE A 133 -0.36 -1.74 -6.11
CA ILE A 133 -0.03 -0.32 -6.12
C ILE A 133 1.48 -0.19 -6.32
N ASP A 134 1.88 0.48 -7.40
CA ASP A 134 3.27 0.86 -7.65
C ASP A 134 4.25 -0.35 -7.61
N GLY A 135 3.87 -1.45 -8.27
CA GLY A 135 4.64 -2.69 -8.29
C GLY A 135 4.46 -3.62 -7.09
N TYR A 136 3.73 -3.20 -6.05
CA TYR A 136 3.46 -4.03 -4.86
C TYR A 136 2.16 -4.78 -5.04
N VAL A 137 2.28 -6.08 -5.30
CA VAL A 137 1.14 -6.99 -5.54
C VAL A 137 0.81 -7.76 -4.27
N VAL A 138 -0.48 -7.82 -3.93
CA VAL A 138 -1.01 -8.65 -2.85
C VAL A 138 -2.22 -9.43 -3.35
N ALA A 139 -2.40 -10.64 -2.82
CA ALA A 139 -3.51 -11.52 -3.18
C ALA A 139 -3.98 -12.38 -1.99
N ARG A 140 -5.23 -12.83 -2.11
CA ARG A 140 -5.82 -13.90 -1.29
C ARG A 140 -6.47 -14.90 -2.23
N TYR A 141 -6.34 -16.18 -1.87
CA TYR A 141 -6.80 -17.29 -2.68
C TYR A 141 -7.84 -18.10 -1.92
N LYS A 142 -8.78 -18.69 -2.64
CA LYS A 142 -9.82 -19.58 -2.12
C LYS A 142 -10.55 -18.98 -0.91
N THR A 143 -10.93 -17.70 -1.00
CA THR A 143 -11.69 -17.03 0.07
C THR A 143 -13.15 -16.87 -0.30
N ASN A 144 -13.98 -16.49 0.68
CA ASN A 144 -15.39 -16.13 0.49
C ASN A 144 -16.20 -17.25 -0.21
N CYS A 145 -15.79 -18.49 0.04
CA CYS A 145 -16.44 -19.72 -0.39
C CYS A 145 -17.85 -19.78 0.19
N ALA A 146 -18.87 -19.59 -0.64
CA ALA A 146 -20.26 -19.67 -0.20
C ALA A 146 -20.68 -21.02 0.44
N ALA A 147 -19.81 -22.03 0.48
CA ALA A 147 -20.06 -23.36 1.04
C ALA A 147 -19.96 -23.48 2.58
N PHE A 148 -19.38 -22.51 3.31
CA PHE A 148 -19.37 -22.58 4.79
C PHE A 148 -20.64 -22.02 5.45
N ALA A 149 -21.53 -21.36 4.71
CA ALA A 149 -22.81 -20.87 5.22
C ALA A 149 -23.96 -21.90 5.11
N ALA A 150 -23.73 -23.06 4.47
CA ALA A 150 -24.76 -24.06 4.19
C ALA A 150 -24.56 -25.40 4.94
N THR A 151 -23.56 -25.51 5.82
CA THR A 151 -23.24 -26.77 6.53
C THR A 151 -23.37 -26.74 8.05
N GLU A 152 -23.63 -25.59 8.69
CA GLU A 152 -24.03 -25.53 10.12
C GLU A 152 -25.50 -25.91 10.36
N GLY A 153 -26.08 -26.71 9.45
CA GLY A 153 -27.39 -27.36 9.62
C GLY A 153 -27.33 -28.88 9.45
N ARG A 154 -26.13 -29.48 9.41
CA ARG A 154 -25.99 -30.93 9.35
C ARG A 154 -24.70 -31.41 10.02
N ALA A 155 -24.67 -31.33 11.33
CA ALA A 155 -23.93 -32.27 12.16
C ALA A 155 -24.75 -32.55 13.42
N ARG A 156 -25.31 -33.77 13.41
CA ARG A 156 -25.87 -34.63 14.47
C ARG A 156 -26.07 -34.03 15.86
#